data_AF-A0A1A9I884-F1
#
_entry.id   AF-A0A1A9I884-F1
#
_cell.length_a   1.000
_cell.length_b   1.000
_cell.length_c   1.000
_cell.angle_alpha   90.00
_cell.angle_beta   90.00
_cell.angle_gamma   90.00
#
_symmetry.space_group_name_H-M   'P 1'
#
loop_
_entity.id
_entity.type
_entity.pdbx_description
1 polymer ?
#
loop_
_entity_poly.entity_id
_entity_poly.type
_entity_poly.pdbx_seq_one_letter_code
_entity_poly.pdbx_strand_id
1 'polypeptide(L)'
;MIFITQLIYIKEGSEAVFNSFEQLALPLIKKYRGRLLFRLRPERAAYIEINTEPPYEIHLVSFETEGDFRQFLNDEERKQFLYLKEQSIRSSVLLQGKQL
;
A
#
# COMPACT_ATOMS: atom_id res chain seq x y z
N MET A 1 17.16 2.14 -7.11
CA MET A 1 16.20 2.20 -6.00
C MET A 1 15.00 3.03 -6.42
N ILE A 2 13.80 2.51 -6.20
CA ILE A 2 12.54 3.19 -6.48
C ILE A 2 11.74 3.33 -5.19
N PHE A 3 10.90 4.36 -5.15
CA PHE A 3 9.94 4.57 -4.07
C PHE A 3 8.53 4.46 -4.63
N ILE A 4 7.67 3.75 -3.92
CA ILE A 4 6.28 3.59 -4.25
C ILE A 4 5.47 4.21 -3.11
N THR A 5 4.71 5.25 -3.42
CA THR A 5 3.69 5.79 -2.51
C THR A 5 2.35 5.20 -2.91
N GLN A 6 1.64 4.60 -1.96
CA GLN A 6 0.29 4.09 -2.16
C GLN A 6 -0.69 4.87 -1.30
N LEU A 7 -1.67 5.51 -1.94
CA LEU A 7 -2.81 6.14 -1.28
C LEU A 7 -3.97 5.16 -1.35
N ILE A 8 -4.41 4.65 -0.20
CA ILE A 8 -5.37 3.56 -0.11
C ILE A 8 -6.71 4.12 0.38
N TYR A 9 -7.78 3.76 -0.33
CA TYR A 9 -9.15 4.09 0.02
C TYR A 9 -9.92 2.79 0.21
N ILE A 10 -10.47 2.57 1.41
CA ILE A 10 -11.21 1.35 1.72
C ILE A 10 -12.72 1.55 1.56
N LYS A 11 -13.46 0.45 1.48
CA LYS A 11 -14.92 0.46 1.62
C LYS A 11 -15.27 0.63 3.09
N GLU A 12 -16.36 1.33 3.35
CA GLU A 12 -16.87 1.56 4.71
C GLU A 12 -17.11 0.22 5.43
N GLY A 13 -16.70 0.13 6.70
CA GLY A 13 -16.87 -1.07 7.52
C GLY A 13 -15.92 -2.23 7.19
N SER A 14 -14.97 -2.04 6.27
CA SER A 14 -14.04 -3.09 5.84
C SER A 14 -12.66 -3.02 6.51
N GLU A 15 -12.53 -2.28 7.62
CA GLU A 15 -11.25 -2.03 8.31
C GLU A 15 -10.61 -3.33 8.78
N ALA A 16 -11.39 -4.26 9.32
CA ALA A 16 -10.90 -5.56 9.77
C ALA A 16 -10.37 -6.41 8.61
N VAL A 17 -11.11 -6.48 7.50
CA VAL A 17 -10.72 -7.21 6.29
C VAL A 17 -9.45 -6.61 5.68
N PHE A 18 -9.36 -5.27 5.66
CA PHE A 18 -8.17 -4.56 5.20
C PHE A 18 -6.95 -4.89 6.08
N ASN A 19 -7.10 -4.86 7.41
CA ASN A 19 -6.02 -5.22 8.33
C ASN A 19 -5.54 -6.67 8.11
N SER A 20 -6.45 -7.62 7.88
CA SER A 20 -6.07 -9.01 7.55
C SER A 20 -5.32 -9.12 6.23
N PHE A 21 -5.74 -8.38 5.20
CA PHE A 21 -5.01 -8.32 3.94
C PHE A 21 -3.58 -7.81 4.16
N GLU A 22 -3.40 -6.74 4.93
CA GLU A 22 -2.07 -6.17 5.20
C GLU A 22 -1.16 -7.11 6.00
N GLN A 23 -1.69 -7.84 6.98
CA GLN A 23 -0.93 -8.82 7.76
C GLN A 23 -0.28 -9.88 6.85
N LEU A 24 -0.89 -10.18 5.70
CA LEU A 24 -0.37 -11.13 4.72
C LEU A 24 0.51 -10.45 3.67
N ALA A 25 0.11 -9.27 3.18
CA ALA A 25 0.80 -8.59 2.08
C ALA A 25 2.09 -7.86 2.51
N LEU A 26 2.11 -7.24 3.70
CA LEU A 26 3.26 -6.45 4.14
C LEU A 26 4.54 -7.27 4.36
N PRO A 27 4.49 -8.50 4.93
CA PRO A 27 5.69 -9.34 5.04
C PRO A 27 6.34 -9.67 3.69
N LEU A 28 5.55 -9.79 2.63
CA LEU A 28 6.04 -10.12 1.28
C LEU A 28 6.91 -8.99 0.69
N ILE A 29 6.77 -7.75 1.16
CA ILE A 29 7.64 -6.64 0.73
C ILE A 29 9.12 -7.01 0.97
N LYS A 30 9.43 -7.54 2.16
CA LYS A 30 10.80 -7.91 2.54
C LYS A 30 11.34 -9.09 1.72
N LYS A 31 10.47 -10.04 1.34
CA LYS A 31 10.81 -11.20 0.48
C LYS A 31 11.45 -10.76 -0.84
N TYR A 32 11.01 -9.62 -1.38
CA TYR A 32 11.49 -9.06 -2.64
C TYR A 32 12.38 -7.83 -2.43
N ARG A 33 13.27 -7.84 -1.42
CA ARG A 33 14.23 -6.75 -1.15
C ARG A 33 13.56 -5.36 -1.02
N GLY A 34 12.28 -5.35 -0.70
CA GLY A 34 11.52 -4.15 -0.41
C GLY A 34 11.66 -3.78 1.06
N ARG A 35 11.37 -2.52 1.35
CA ARG A 35 11.26 -2.00 2.72
C ARG A 35 10.02 -1.14 2.84
N LEU A 36 9.14 -1.48 3.76
CA LEU A 36 8.09 -0.57 4.22
C LEU A 36 8.77 0.53 5.04
N LEU A 37 8.80 1.74 4.50
CA LEU A 37 9.46 2.88 5.16
C LEU A 37 8.53 3.49 6.20
N PHE A 38 7.27 3.69 5.83
CA PHE A 38 6.22 4.03 6.78
C PHE A 38 4.85 3.67 6.24
N ARG A 39 3.90 3.60 7.16
CA ARG A 39 2.47 3.63 6.91
C ARG A 39 1.81 4.55 7.92
N LEU A 40 0.79 5.29 7.52
CA LEU A 40 0.05 6.17 8.44
C LEU A 40 -1.41 6.32 8.01
N ARG A 41 -2.28 6.46 9.01
CA ARG A 41 -3.70 6.83 8.84
C ARG A 41 -3.82 8.30 9.24
N PRO A 42 -3.92 9.22 8.28
CA PRO A 42 -3.90 10.64 8.58
C PRO A 42 -5.24 11.07 9.17
N GLU A 43 -5.20 11.71 10.33
CA GLU A 43 -6.37 12.43 10.85
C GLU A 43 -6.57 13.74 10.09
N ARG A 44 -7.78 14.31 10.14
CA ARG A 44 -8.08 15.57 9.44
C ARG A 44 -7.10 16.70 9.81
N ALA A 45 -6.66 16.75 11.06
CA ALA A 45 -5.71 17.76 11.56
C ALA A 45 -4.31 17.67 10.92
N ALA A 46 -3.96 16.55 10.28
CA ALA A 46 -2.68 16.39 9.58
C ALA A 46 -2.66 17.12 8.21
N TYR A 47 -3.81 17.51 7.67
CA TYR A 47 -3.91 18.16 6.37
C TYR A 47 -3.89 19.69 6.51
N ILE A 48 -2.93 20.34 5.86
CA ILE A 48 -2.88 21.81 5.74
C ILE A 48 -3.92 22.29 4.70
N GLU A 49 -4.00 21.61 3.55
CA GLU A 49 -5.00 21.83 2.51
C GLU A 49 -5.37 20.47 1.90
N ILE A 50 -6.64 20.29 1.53
CA ILE A 50 -7.11 19.06 0.92
C ILE A 50 -8.30 19.34 0.00
N ASN A 51 -8.11 19.05 -1.28
CA ASN A 51 -9.09 19.30 -2.36
C ASN A 51 -9.61 17.98 -2.96
N THR A 52 -9.36 16.87 -2.27
CA THR A 52 -9.79 15.52 -2.64
C THR A 52 -10.31 14.79 -1.40
N GLU A 53 -10.83 13.58 -1.57
CA GLU A 53 -11.03 12.69 -0.44
C GLU A 53 -9.66 12.34 0.20
N PRO A 54 -9.53 12.36 1.54
CA PRO A 54 -8.32 11.90 2.21
C PRO A 54 -8.18 10.37 2.06
N PRO A 55 -6.99 9.84 1.77
CA PRO A 55 -6.76 8.41 1.85
C PRO A 55 -7.01 7.91 3.27
N TYR A 56 -7.58 6.71 3.36
CA TYR A 56 -7.69 5.99 4.62
C TYR A 56 -6.30 5.67 5.18
N GLU A 57 -5.40 5.23 4.31
CA GLU A 57 -4.02 4.92 4.69
C GLU A 57 -3.02 5.25 3.59
N ILE A 58 -1.84 5.73 3.98
CA ILE A 58 -0.73 6.04 3.08
C ILE A 58 0.42 5.10 3.39
N HIS A 59 0.95 4.41 2.38
CA HIS A 59 2.18 3.62 2.48
C HIS A 59 3.29 4.29 1.68
N LEU A 60 4.49 4.36 2.25
CA LEU A 60 5.72 4.57 1.49
C LEU A 60 6.59 3.32 1.58
N VAL A 61 6.88 2.74 0.43
CA VAL A 61 7.70 1.54 0.27
C VAL A 61 8.86 1.82 -0.67
N SER A 62 10.03 1.26 -0.40
CA SER A 62 11.16 1.28 -1.34
C SER A 62 11.49 -0.11 -1.83
N PHE A 63 11.94 -0.23 -3.08
CA PHE A 63 12.53 -1.44 -3.64
C PHE A 63 13.90 -1.12 -4.25
N GLU A 64 14.84 -2.06 -4.18
CA GLU A 64 16.18 -1.89 -4.77
C GLU A 64 16.08 -1.66 -6.29
N THR A 65 15.24 -2.43 -6.97
CA THR A 65 15.00 -2.33 -8.42
C THR A 65 13.50 -2.39 -8.78
N GLU A 66 13.15 -1.97 -10.01
CA GLU A 66 11.79 -2.21 -10.55
C GLU A 66 11.48 -3.70 -10.72
N GLY A 67 12.50 -4.52 -10.98
CA GLY A 67 12.34 -5.98 -11.09
C GLY A 67 11.88 -6.61 -9.78
N ASP A 68 12.41 -6.13 -8.66
CA ASP A 68 12.00 -6.56 -7.32
C ASP A 68 10.53 -6.20 -7.05
N PHE A 69 10.13 -4.97 -7.37
CA PHE A 69 8.74 -4.53 -7.24
C PHE A 69 7.79 -5.33 -8.13
N ARG A 70 8.17 -5.60 -9.39
CA ARG A 70 7.37 -6.44 -10.30
C ARG A 70 7.21 -7.87 -9.78
N GLN A 71 8.24 -8.45 -9.17
CA GLN A 71 8.14 -9.78 -8.56
C GLN A 71 7.22 -9.76 -7.33
N PHE A 72 7.30 -8.73 -6.48
CA PHE A 72 6.35 -8.53 -5.39
C PHE A 72 4.90 -8.45 -5.86
N LEU A 73 4.64 -7.73 -6.96
CA LEU A 73 3.28 -7.66 -7.52
C LEU A 73 2.77 -9.02 -8.03
N ASN A 74 3.67 -9.89 -8.49
CA ASN A 74 3.36 -11.19 -9.08
C ASN A 74 3.48 -12.37 -8.12
N ASP A 75 3.78 -12.13 -6.84
CA ASP A 75 3.92 -13.19 -5.83
C ASP A 75 2.65 -14.04 -5.74
N GLU A 76 2.82 -15.37 -5.76
CA GLU A 76 1.70 -16.32 -5.78
C GLU A 76 0.95 -16.37 -4.45
N GLU A 77 1.63 -16.21 -3.30
CA GLU A 77 0.96 -16.10 -1.99
C GLU A 77 0.11 -14.83 -1.95
N ARG A 78 0.63 -13.71 -2.48
CA ARG A 78 -0.15 -12.46 -2.61
C ARG A 78 -1.41 -12.65 -3.46
N LYS A 79 -1.33 -13.43 -4.53
CA LYS A 79 -2.49 -13.71 -5.41
C LYS A 79 -3.60 -14.47 -4.69
N GLN A 80 -3.24 -15.38 -3.77
CA GLN A 80 -4.21 -16.16 -2.99
C GLN A 80 -5.12 -15.28 -2.12
N PHE A 81 -4.66 -14.09 -1.72
CA PHE A 81 -5.39 -13.18 -0.84
C PHE A 81 -5.89 -11.92 -1.55
N LEU A 82 -5.84 -11.88 -2.89
CA LEU A 82 -6.39 -10.76 -3.67
C LEU A 82 -7.88 -10.54 -3.40
N TYR A 83 -8.64 -11.58 -3.07
CA TYR A 83 -10.04 -11.43 -2.70
C TYR A 83 -10.24 -10.53 -1.47
N LEU A 84 -9.35 -10.58 -0.46
CA LEU A 84 -9.42 -9.68 0.70
C LEU A 84 -9.17 -8.22 0.29
N LYS A 85 -8.23 -8.02 -0.64
CA LYS A 85 -7.97 -6.72 -1.25
C LYS A 85 -9.21 -6.20 -1.98
N GLU A 86 -9.83 -7.01 -2.80
CA GLU A 86 -11.04 -6.64 -3.57
C GLU A 86 -12.25 -6.40 -2.67
N GLN A 87 -12.36 -7.13 -1.58
CA GLN A 87 -13.42 -6.95 -0.60
C GLN A 87 -13.26 -5.64 0.18
N SER A 88 -12.03 -5.28 0.57
CA SER A 88 -11.78 -4.16 1.47
C SER A 88 -11.39 -2.84 0.79
N ILE A 89 -10.68 -2.87 -0.33
CA ILE A 89 -10.18 -1.66 -1.01
C ILE A 89 -11.21 -1.20 -2.04
N ARG A 90 -11.63 0.07 -1.93
CA ARG A 90 -12.46 0.75 -2.94
C ARG A 90 -11.60 1.21 -4.11
N SER A 91 -10.46 1.84 -3.83
CA SER A 91 -9.51 2.29 -4.85
C SER A 91 -8.12 2.50 -4.25
N SER A 92 -7.10 2.56 -5.10
CA SER A 92 -5.74 2.90 -4.70
C SER A 92 -5.06 3.73 -5.77
N VAL A 93 -4.35 4.79 -5.36
CA VAL A 93 -3.44 5.55 -6.24
C VAL A 93 -2.02 5.10 -5.95
N LEU A 94 -1.27 4.75 -7.00
CA LEU A 94 0.11 4.33 -6.89
C LEU A 94 1.00 5.34 -7.62
N LEU A 95 1.97 5.90 -6.89
CA LEU A 95 2.92 6.88 -7.40
C LEU A 95 4.33 6.30 -7.31
N GLN A 96 5.07 6.27 -8.41
CA GLN A 96 6.47 5.89 -8.43
C GLN A 96 7.36 7.14 -8.38
N GLY A 97 8.21 7.22 -7.37
CA GLY A 97 9.16 8.31 -7.16
C GLY A 97 10.61 7.83 -7.19
N LYS A 98 11.51 8.80 -7.37
CA LYS A 98 12.96 8.65 -7.19
C LYS A 98 13.44 9.69 -6.19
N GLN A 99 14.42 9.32 -5.37
CA GLN A 99 15.14 10.28 -4.54
C GLN A 99 16.13 11.04 -5.43
N LEU A 100 16.23 12.36 -5.24
CA LEU A 100 17.16 13.25 -5.94
C LEU A 100 18.39 13.52 -5.09
#